data_AF-A0A4U0WQA6-F1
#
_entry.id   AF-A0A4U0WQA6-F1
#
_cell.length_a   1.000
_cell.length_b   1.000
_cell.length_c   1.000
_cell.angle_alpha   90.00
_cell.angle_beta   90.00
_cell.angle_gamma   90.00
#
_symmetry.space_group_name_H-M   'P 1'
#
loop_
_entity.id
_entity.type
_entity.pdbx_description
1 polymer ?
#
loop_
_entity_poly.entity_id
_entity_poly.type
_entity_poly.pdbx_seq_one_letter_code
_entity_poly.pdbx_strand_id
1 'polypeptide(L)'
;ILIDMVVYGGWIAILCLAAFATVLFGFGDGNLGSNCNDAYSADCDTVFRARATTFACLTWFSLFLAWEMVNTRLSFFRLAPQDQSLGFLGQIKITWKHVWGNRFLFWTIIAGFVTIFPVLYVPVINTDVFRHTGISWEWGIVFIETVLFFLGIETWKWGKRVFFRRTAKETGKHTGSVESGVFASYSSISRSDITDLEAKQEV
;
A
#
# COMPACT_ATOMS: atom_id res chain seq x y z
N ILE A 1 5.17 -8.94 8.45
CA ILE A 1 5.89 -7.69 8.12
C ILE A 1 6.77 -7.88 6.90
N LEU A 2 7.93 -8.56 6.96
CA LEU A 2 8.81 -8.73 5.77
C LEU A 2 8.11 -9.39 4.58
N ILE A 3 7.36 -10.47 4.81
CA ILE A 3 6.57 -11.15 3.75
C ILE A 3 5.53 -10.20 3.15
N ASP A 4 4.90 -9.36 3.97
CA ASP A 4 3.92 -8.39 3.49
C ASP A 4 4.57 -7.34 2.59
N MET A 5 5.76 -6.85 2.94
CA MET A 5 6.52 -5.91 2.10
C MET A 5 6.86 -6.53 0.74
N VAL A 6 7.32 -7.79 0.73
CA VAL A 6 7.67 -8.50 -0.52
C VAL A 6 6.44 -8.74 -1.39
N VAL A 7 5.32 -9.16 -0.80
CA VAL A 7 4.09 -9.42 -1.57
C VAL A 7 3.50 -8.13 -2.13
N TYR A 8 3.42 -7.07 -1.32
CA TYR A 8 2.89 -5.80 -1.80
C TYR A 8 3.80 -5.15 -2.83
N GLY A 9 5.12 -5.15 -2.59
CA GLY A 9 6.10 -4.65 -3.56
C GLY A 9 6.08 -5.44 -4.87
N GLY A 10 5.99 -6.77 -4.77
CA GLY A 10 5.86 -7.65 -5.94
C GLY A 10 4.57 -7.39 -6.73
N TRP A 11 3.44 -7.19 -6.04
CA TRP A 11 2.18 -6.85 -6.68
C TRP A 11 2.24 -5.49 -7.39
N ILE A 12 2.83 -4.48 -6.75
CA ILE A 12 3.08 -3.16 -7.35
C ILE A 12 3.97 -3.30 -8.59
N ALA A 13 5.04 -4.09 -8.53
CA ALA A 13 5.93 -4.31 -9.67
C ALA A 13 5.21 -4.97 -10.86
N ILE A 14 4.35 -5.97 -10.60
CA ILE A 14 3.55 -6.63 -11.62
C ILE A 14 2.59 -5.64 -12.28
N LEU A 15 1.88 -4.82 -11.49
CA LEU A 15 0.98 -3.80 -12.03
C LEU A 15 1.74 -2.74 -12.83
N CYS A 16 2.87 -2.24 -12.33
CA CYS A 16 3.69 -1.27 -13.06
C CYS A 16 4.20 -1.82 -14.40
N LEU A 17 4.60 -3.10 -14.44
CA LEU A 17 5.03 -3.75 -15.68
C LEU A 17 3.85 -3.96 -16.64
N ALA A 18 2.67 -4.31 -16.12
CA ALA A 18 1.44 -4.42 -16.89
C ALA A 18 1.03 -3.06 -17.48
N ALA A 19 1.14 -1.96 -16.72
CA ALA A 19 0.87 -0.60 -17.18
C ALA A 19 1.77 -0.23 -18.36
N PHE A 20 3.08 -0.44 -18.20
CA PHE A 20 4.07 -0.19 -19.22
C PHE A 20 3.78 -0.99 -20.48
N ALA A 21 3.56 -2.29 -20.34
CA ALA A 21 3.27 -3.17 -21.47
C ALA A 21 1.96 -2.82 -22.17
N THR A 22 0.93 -2.43 -21.42
CA THR A 22 -0.38 -2.04 -21.98
C THR A 22 -0.29 -0.76 -22.79
N VAL A 23 0.42 0.26 -22.29
CA VAL A 23 0.60 1.52 -23.02
C VAL A 23 1.49 1.32 -24.25
N LEU A 24 2.59 0.59 -24.13
CA LEU A 24 3.55 0.43 -25.21
C LEU A 24 3.07 -0.53 -26.31
N PHE A 25 2.59 -1.73 -25.92
CA PHE A 25 2.22 -2.80 -26.86
C PHE A 25 0.72 -2.93 -27.08
N GLY A 26 -0.11 -2.58 -26.09
CA GLY A 26 -1.56 -2.72 -26.19
C GLY A 26 -2.20 -1.60 -27.01
N PHE A 27 -1.85 -0.35 -26.68
CA PHE A 27 -2.40 0.84 -27.33
C PHE A 27 -1.38 1.67 -28.11
N GLY A 28 -0.09 1.34 -27.96
CA GLY A 28 1.00 1.95 -28.70
C GLY A 28 1.34 1.20 -29.99
N ASP A 29 2.40 1.66 -30.64
CA ASP A 29 2.93 1.09 -31.88
C ASP A 29 3.95 -0.04 -31.64
N GLY A 30 4.26 -0.35 -30.37
CA GLY A 30 5.30 -1.31 -30.00
C GLY A 30 6.72 -0.88 -30.41
N ASN A 31 6.90 0.36 -30.86
CA ASN A 31 8.19 0.87 -31.27
C ASN A 31 8.93 1.42 -30.05
N LEU A 32 10.14 0.90 -29.82
CA LEU A 32 10.99 1.33 -28.72
C LEU A 32 11.85 2.55 -29.07
N GLY A 33 11.85 2.97 -30.34
CA GLY A 33 12.68 4.04 -30.88
C GLY A 33 14.19 3.74 -30.81
N SER A 34 15.01 4.71 -31.21
CA SER A 34 16.46 4.64 -31.09
C SER A 34 16.99 5.71 -30.14
N ASN A 35 17.81 5.31 -29.19
CA ASN A 35 18.46 6.18 -28.20
C ASN A 35 17.53 7.02 -27.29
N CYS A 36 16.36 6.48 -26.94
CA CYS A 36 15.36 7.13 -26.08
C CYS A 36 15.77 7.30 -24.60
N ASN A 37 16.98 6.89 -24.22
CA ASN A 37 17.51 7.09 -22.86
C ASN A 37 18.30 8.39 -22.73
N ASP A 38 18.85 8.92 -23.84
CA ASP A 38 19.74 10.08 -23.83
C ASP A 38 19.01 11.40 -24.12
N ALA A 39 18.08 11.38 -25.07
CA ALA A 39 17.33 12.56 -25.49
C ALA A 39 15.89 12.19 -25.90
N TYR A 40 15.00 13.16 -25.76
CA TYR A 40 13.65 13.05 -26.30
C TYR A 40 13.68 13.18 -27.84
N SER A 41 12.95 12.30 -28.52
CA SER A 41 12.67 12.39 -29.95
C SER A 41 11.22 11.98 -30.21
N ALA A 42 10.67 12.37 -31.35
CA ALA A 42 9.29 12.04 -31.72
C ALA A 42 9.06 10.52 -31.80
N ASP A 43 10.08 9.76 -32.21
CA ASP A 43 10.02 8.29 -32.29
C ASP A 43 9.99 7.62 -30.90
N CYS A 44 10.31 8.36 -29.83
CA CYS A 44 10.32 7.88 -28.45
C CYS A 44 9.05 8.25 -27.67
N ASP A 45 8.10 8.96 -28.28
CA ASP A 45 6.93 9.49 -27.56
C ASP A 45 6.14 8.39 -26.85
N THR A 46 5.90 7.26 -27.53
CA THR A 46 5.17 6.12 -26.97
C THR A 46 5.86 5.52 -25.74
N VAL A 47 7.18 5.38 -25.77
CA VAL A 47 7.99 4.91 -24.64
C VAL A 47 7.96 5.92 -23.49
N PHE A 48 8.07 7.21 -23.78
CA PHE A 48 8.02 8.26 -22.75
C PHE A 48 6.64 8.35 -22.09
N ARG A 49 5.55 8.12 -22.83
CA ARG A 49 4.20 7.99 -22.29
C ARG A 49 4.04 6.74 -21.42
N ALA A 50 4.57 5.59 -21.86
CA ALA A 50 4.56 4.37 -21.06
C ALA A 50 5.33 4.53 -19.73
N ARG A 51 6.48 5.22 -19.76
CA ARG A 51 7.25 5.58 -18.55
C ARG A 51 6.46 6.50 -17.64
N ALA A 52 5.79 7.52 -18.19
CA ALA A 52 4.96 8.45 -17.45
C ALA A 52 3.81 7.75 -16.72
N THR A 53 3.07 6.87 -17.43
CA THR A 53 1.99 6.07 -16.83
C THR A 53 2.52 5.18 -15.71
N THR A 54 3.66 4.52 -15.92
CA THR A 54 4.29 3.66 -14.91
C THR A 54 4.70 4.46 -13.66
N PHE A 55 5.27 5.65 -13.85
CA PHE A 55 5.60 6.56 -12.77
C PHE A 55 4.36 7.02 -11.98
N ALA A 56 3.28 7.36 -12.68
CA ALA A 56 2.01 7.73 -12.06
C ALA A 56 1.43 6.58 -11.23
N CYS A 57 1.36 5.37 -11.81
CA CYS A 57 0.91 4.15 -11.12
C CYS A 57 1.76 3.85 -9.89
N LEU A 58 3.09 3.83 -10.02
CA LEU A 58 4.01 3.56 -8.92
C LEU A 58 3.82 4.56 -7.78
N THR A 59 3.70 5.84 -8.11
CA THR A 59 3.53 6.90 -7.10
C THR A 59 2.18 6.76 -6.40
N TRP A 60 1.09 6.55 -7.14
CA TRP A 60 -0.24 6.34 -6.56
C TRP A 60 -0.27 5.12 -5.64
N PHE A 61 0.22 3.97 -6.10
CA PHE A 61 0.23 2.76 -5.31
C PHE A 61 1.11 2.90 -4.07
N SER A 62 2.25 3.60 -4.17
CA SER A 62 3.11 3.88 -3.03
C SER A 62 2.43 4.78 -2.00
N LEU A 63 1.69 5.80 -2.43
CA LEU A 63 0.93 6.68 -1.53
C LEU A 63 -0.22 5.95 -0.85
N PHE A 64 -0.97 5.12 -1.59
CA PHE A 64 -2.02 4.28 -1.00
C PHE A 64 -1.44 3.23 -0.05
N LEU A 65 -0.30 2.63 -0.40
CA LEU A 65 0.39 1.68 0.47
C LEU A 65 0.90 2.36 1.74
N ALA A 66 1.50 3.54 1.63
CA ALA A 66 1.97 4.32 2.78
C ALA A 66 0.80 4.62 3.74
N TRP A 67 -0.37 4.97 3.19
CA TRP A 67 -1.58 5.13 3.98
C TRP A 67 -2.02 3.82 4.65
N GLU A 68 -2.04 2.72 3.90
CA GLU A 68 -2.44 1.40 4.41
C GLU A 68 -1.53 0.92 5.55
N MET A 69 -0.23 1.21 5.47
CA MET A 69 0.74 0.80 6.47
C MET A 69 0.61 1.52 7.81
N VAL A 70 -0.18 2.61 7.89
CA VAL A 70 -0.48 3.27 9.16
C VAL A 70 -1.17 2.33 10.14
N ASN A 71 -2.00 1.41 9.64
CA ASN A 71 -2.67 0.40 10.44
C ASN A 71 -2.60 -0.97 9.78
N THR A 72 -1.41 -1.59 9.80
CA THR A 72 -1.11 -2.88 9.15
C THR A 72 -2.02 -4.06 9.51
N ARG A 73 -2.78 -3.99 10.61
CA ARG A 73 -3.68 -5.05 11.09
C ARG A 73 -5.15 -4.90 10.67
N LEU A 74 -5.58 -3.69 10.30
CA LEU A 74 -6.98 -3.41 9.99
C LEU A 74 -7.12 -3.24 8.47
N SER A 75 -8.22 -3.71 7.87
CA SER A 75 -8.47 -3.46 6.43
C SER A 75 -8.88 -2.00 6.25
N PHE A 76 -8.54 -1.40 5.11
CA PHE A 76 -8.93 -0.05 4.70
C PHE A 76 -10.44 0.20 4.88
N PHE A 77 -11.25 -0.80 4.54
CA PHE A 77 -12.71 -0.74 4.67
C PHE A 77 -13.22 -1.23 6.04
N ARG A 78 -12.34 -1.43 7.02
CA ARG A 78 -12.69 -1.95 8.35
C ARG A 78 -11.73 -1.47 9.45
N LEU A 79 -11.47 -0.15 9.46
CA LEU A 79 -10.63 0.51 10.46
C LEU A 79 -11.34 0.74 11.82
N ALA A 80 -12.66 0.61 11.87
CA ALA A 80 -13.48 0.71 13.08
C ALA A 80 -14.02 -0.67 13.51
N PRO A 81 -14.19 -0.94 14.82
CA PRO A 81 -14.89 -2.13 15.30
C PRO A 81 -16.30 -2.17 14.70
N GLN A 82 -16.75 -3.36 14.33
CA GLN A 82 -18.07 -3.59 13.74
C GLN A 82 -19.16 -3.27 14.77
N ASP A 83 -19.58 -2.01 14.82
CA ASP A 83 -20.88 -1.67 15.38
C ASP A 83 -21.94 -1.97 14.31
N GLN A 84 -22.79 -2.96 14.57
CA GLN A 84 -23.83 -3.41 13.63
C GLN A 84 -24.93 -2.35 13.41
N SER A 85 -24.88 -1.24 14.16
CA SER A 85 -25.78 -0.10 14.10
C SER A 85 -25.46 0.91 12.97
N LEU A 86 -24.20 0.99 12.51
CA LEU A 86 -23.76 2.01 11.53
C LEU A 86 -23.62 1.43 10.11
N GLY A 87 -24.42 1.94 9.17
CA GLY A 87 -24.28 1.62 7.74
C GLY A 87 -22.94 2.07 7.12
N PHE A 88 -22.68 1.69 5.86
CA PHE A 88 -21.43 1.93 5.10
C PHE A 88 -20.89 3.38 5.21
N LEU A 89 -21.77 4.38 5.14
CA LEU A 89 -21.41 5.81 5.25
C LEU A 89 -20.90 6.19 6.65
N GLY A 90 -21.44 5.58 7.71
CA GLY A 90 -20.99 5.79 9.08
C GLY A 90 -19.59 5.23 9.31
N GLN A 91 -19.30 4.08 8.70
CA GLN A 91 -18.00 3.43 8.75
C GLN A 91 -16.91 4.24 8.02
N ILE A 92 -17.27 4.83 6.88
CA ILE A 92 -16.43 5.80 6.16
C ILE A 92 -16.14 7.00 7.07
N LYS A 93 -17.16 7.62 7.67
CA LYS A 93 -17.00 8.82 8.53
C LYS A 93 -16.08 8.60 9.74
N ILE A 94 -16.14 7.45 10.38
CA ILE A 94 -15.26 7.10 11.52
C ILE A 94 -13.81 6.88 11.03
N THR A 95 -13.64 6.18 9.90
CA THR A 95 -12.34 5.98 9.27
C THR A 95 -11.69 7.33 8.90
N TRP A 96 -12.45 8.26 8.33
CA TRP A 96 -11.97 9.62 8.05
C TRP A 96 -11.60 10.41 9.30
N LYS A 97 -12.33 10.26 10.41
CA LYS A 97 -11.95 10.87 11.70
C LYS A 97 -10.62 10.34 12.23
N HIS A 98 -10.38 9.03 12.12
CA HIS A 98 -9.11 8.42 12.53
C HIS A 98 -7.95 8.82 11.62
N VAL A 99 -8.17 8.85 10.31
CA VAL A 99 -7.20 9.36 9.34
C VAL A 99 -6.81 10.81 9.67
N TRP A 100 -7.80 11.67 9.95
CA TRP A 100 -7.56 13.08 10.27
C TRP A 100 -6.90 13.29 11.64
N GLY A 101 -6.84 12.24 12.47
CA GLY A 101 -6.10 12.25 13.74
C GLY A 101 -4.60 12.50 13.55
N ASN A 102 -4.02 12.00 12.45
CA ASN A 102 -2.63 12.27 12.08
C ASN A 102 -2.56 13.22 10.88
N ARG A 103 -2.69 14.51 11.16
CA ARG A 103 -2.68 15.59 10.15
C ARG A 103 -1.40 15.60 9.32
N PHE A 104 -0.25 15.27 9.91
CA PHE A 104 1.03 15.27 9.19
C PHE A 104 1.01 14.23 8.07
N LEU A 105 0.67 12.98 8.39
CA LEU A 105 0.64 11.90 7.41
C LEU A 105 -0.37 12.17 6.29
N PHE A 106 -1.55 12.69 6.64
CA PHE A 106 -2.56 13.07 5.65
C PHE A 106 -1.99 14.11 4.67
N TRP A 107 -1.44 15.22 5.18
CA TRP A 107 -0.90 16.28 4.33
C TRP A 107 0.30 15.84 3.51
N THR A 108 1.18 14.98 4.03
CA THR A 108 2.31 14.42 3.26
C THR A 108 1.81 13.59 2.07
N ILE A 109 0.77 12.79 2.26
CA ILE A 109 0.23 11.97 1.16
C ILE A 109 -0.47 12.85 0.12
N ILE A 110 -1.27 13.82 0.56
CA ILE A 110 -1.91 14.78 -0.35
C ILE A 110 -0.86 15.57 -1.13
N ALA A 111 0.21 16.03 -0.48
CA ALA A 111 1.33 16.68 -1.17
C ALA A 111 1.93 15.77 -2.25
N GLY A 112 2.16 14.49 -1.94
CA GLY A 112 2.62 13.50 -2.91
C GLY A 112 1.72 13.38 -4.15
N PHE A 113 0.39 13.33 -3.97
CA PHE A 113 -0.55 13.33 -5.10
C PHE A 113 -0.48 14.61 -5.93
N VAL A 114 -0.41 15.77 -5.26
CA VAL A 114 -0.33 17.06 -5.93
C VAL A 114 0.97 17.20 -6.71
N THR A 115 2.10 16.67 -6.21
CA THR A 115 3.41 16.74 -6.87
C THR A 115 3.47 15.96 -8.19
N ILE A 116 2.58 14.99 -8.43
CA ILE A 116 2.55 14.25 -9.71
C ILE A 116 2.20 15.16 -10.88
N PHE A 117 1.25 16.09 -10.70
CA PHE A 117 0.82 17.00 -11.77
C PHE A 117 1.95 17.90 -12.30
N PRO A 118 2.72 18.64 -11.47
CA PRO A 118 3.83 19.42 -11.98
C PRO A 118 4.94 18.54 -12.56
N VAL A 119 5.19 17.35 -12.01
CA VAL A 119 6.20 16.43 -12.56
C VAL A 119 5.82 15.96 -13.97
N LEU A 120 4.55 15.66 -14.24
CA LEU A 120 4.12 15.17 -15.57
C LEU A 120 3.95 16.25 -16.63
N TYR A 121 3.48 17.45 -16.24
CA TYR A 121 3.04 18.46 -17.21
C TYR A 121 3.98 19.65 -17.37
N VAL A 122 5.02 19.80 -16.53
CA VAL A 122 6.02 20.87 -16.70
C VAL A 122 7.13 20.38 -17.65
N PRO A 123 7.29 21.00 -18.84
CA PRO A 123 8.07 20.45 -19.97
C PRO A 123 9.57 20.35 -19.73
N VAL A 124 10.14 21.08 -18.76
CA VAL A 124 11.58 20.97 -18.41
C VAL A 124 11.81 19.84 -17.40
N ILE A 125 10.84 19.62 -16.52
CA ILE A 125 10.94 18.60 -15.47
C ILE A 125 10.69 17.23 -16.09
N ASN A 126 9.67 17.11 -16.93
CA ASN A 126 9.27 15.82 -17.48
C ASN A 126 10.28 15.27 -18.51
N THR A 127 10.74 16.04 -19.51
CA THR A 127 11.59 15.50 -20.58
C THR A 127 13.06 15.41 -20.20
N ASP A 128 13.59 16.39 -19.45
CA ASP A 128 15.04 16.49 -19.21
C ASP A 128 15.48 15.80 -17.92
N VAL A 129 14.65 15.83 -16.87
CA VAL A 129 14.98 15.21 -15.57
C VAL A 129 14.42 13.80 -15.48
N PHE A 130 13.12 13.64 -15.70
CA PHE A 130 12.43 12.36 -15.52
C PHE A 130 12.31 11.53 -16.80
N ARG A 131 12.62 12.11 -17.97
CA ARG A 131 12.60 11.46 -19.29
C ARG A 131 11.29 10.73 -19.59
N HIS A 132 10.20 11.45 -19.37
CA HIS A 132 8.83 11.01 -19.62
C HIS A 132 7.98 12.18 -20.16
N THR A 133 6.79 11.91 -20.70
CA THR A 133 5.91 12.95 -21.27
C THR A 133 4.59 13.05 -20.52
N GLY A 134 3.80 14.08 -20.83
CA GLY A 134 2.46 14.21 -20.26
C GLY A 134 1.53 13.09 -20.75
N ILE A 135 0.77 12.51 -19.82
CA ILE A 135 -0.28 11.52 -20.12
C ILE A 135 -1.64 12.21 -20.26
N SER A 136 -2.52 11.64 -21.09
CA SER A 136 -3.85 12.18 -21.37
C SER A 136 -4.93 11.14 -21.05
N TRP A 137 -5.19 10.22 -21.98
CA TRP A 137 -6.19 9.17 -21.83
C TRP A 137 -5.68 8.01 -20.94
N GLU A 138 -4.36 7.87 -20.80
CA GLU A 138 -3.73 6.81 -20.00
C GLU A 138 -4.06 6.90 -18.52
N TRP A 139 -4.55 8.06 -18.05
CA TRP A 139 -5.16 8.17 -16.73
C TRP A 139 -6.24 7.11 -16.50
N GLY A 140 -6.99 6.72 -17.53
CA GLY A 140 -7.93 5.61 -17.44
C GLY A 140 -7.28 4.29 -17.02
N ILE A 141 -6.07 3.99 -17.53
CA ILE A 141 -5.29 2.82 -17.14
C ILE A 141 -4.87 2.95 -15.66
N VAL A 142 -4.37 4.13 -15.26
CA VAL A 142 -3.97 4.39 -13.86
C VAL A 142 -5.12 4.14 -12.89
N PHE A 143 -6.34 4.58 -13.23
CA PHE A 143 -7.53 4.33 -12.40
C PHE A 143 -7.91 2.85 -12.34
N ILE A 144 -7.89 2.13 -13.47
CA ILE A 144 -8.18 0.69 -13.51
C ILE A 144 -7.17 -0.09 -12.66
N GLU A 145 -5.89 0.20 -12.82
CA GLU A 145 -4.85 -0.46 -12.03
C GLU A 145 -4.91 -0.11 -10.55
N THR A 146 -5.39 1.09 -10.20
CA THR A 146 -5.65 1.45 -8.79
C THR A 146 -6.71 0.53 -8.19
N VAL A 147 -7.77 0.22 -8.93
CA VAL A 147 -8.78 -0.76 -8.47
C VAL A 147 -8.15 -2.14 -8.30
N LEU A 148 -7.35 -2.59 -9.28
CA LEU A 148 -6.63 -3.87 -9.20
C LEU A 148 -5.64 -3.92 -8.02
N PHE A 149 -4.99 -2.79 -7.71
CA PHE A 149 -4.13 -2.65 -6.55
C PHE A 149 -4.91 -2.92 -5.26
N PHE A 150 -6.04 -2.23 -5.04
CA PHE A 150 -6.87 -2.47 -3.86
C PHE A 150 -7.38 -3.90 -3.77
N LEU A 151 -7.80 -4.49 -4.90
CA LEU A 151 -8.24 -5.89 -4.95
C LEU A 151 -7.11 -6.86 -4.54
N GLY A 152 -5.88 -6.66 -5.03
CA GLY A 152 -4.75 -7.51 -4.67
C GLY A 152 -4.40 -7.40 -3.18
N ILE A 153 -4.37 -6.19 -2.63
CA ILE A 153 -4.10 -5.94 -1.22
C ILE A 153 -5.19 -6.57 -0.33
N GLU A 154 -6.47 -6.35 -0.66
CA GLU A 154 -7.62 -6.94 0.03
C GLU A 154 -7.57 -8.48 0.00
N THR A 155 -7.25 -9.05 -1.17
CA THR A 155 -7.13 -10.51 -1.35
C THR A 155 -6.03 -11.10 -0.47
N TRP A 156 -4.85 -10.47 -0.42
CA TRP A 156 -3.77 -10.89 0.47
C TRP A 156 -4.16 -10.84 1.95
N LYS A 157 -4.80 -9.75 2.38
CA LYS A 157 -5.29 -9.61 3.77
C LYS A 157 -6.34 -10.66 4.11
N TRP A 158 -7.26 -10.93 3.18
CA TRP A 158 -8.28 -11.97 3.34
C TRP A 158 -7.64 -13.35 3.47
N GLY A 159 -6.69 -13.68 2.60
CA GLY A 159 -5.93 -14.93 2.66
C GLY A 159 -5.24 -15.13 4.02
N LYS A 160 -4.54 -14.10 4.52
CA LYS A 160 -3.95 -14.12 5.87
C LYS A 160 -5.01 -14.35 6.96
N ARG A 161 -6.15 -13.66 6.90
CA ARG A 161 -7.23 -13.81 7.88
C ARG A 161 -7.77 -15.24 7.92
N VAL A 162 -7.92 -15.89 6.76
CA VAL A 162 -8.35 -17.29 6.67
C VAL A 162 -7.28 -18.23 7.25
N PHE A 163 -6.01 -18.02 6.89
CA PHE A 163 -4.89 -18.83 7.39
C PHE A 163 -4.76 -18.81 8.92
N PHE A 164 -4.74 -17.61 9.52
CA PHE A 164 -4.66 -17.47 10.97
C PHE A 164 -5.89 -18.04 11.70
N ARG A 165 -7.10 -17.91 11.11
CA ARG A 165 -8.31 -18.50 11.68
C ARG A 165 -8.30 -20.03 11.68
N ARG A 166 -7.70 -20.66 10.66
CA ARG A 166 -7.55 -22.13 10.60
C ARG A 166 -6.51 -22.61 11.60
N THR A 167 -5.35 -21.95 11.65
CA THR A 167 -4.28 -22.26 12.60
C THR A 167 -4.77 -22.13 14.05
N ALA A 168 -5.52 -21.08 14.38
CA ALA A 168 -6.06 -20.89 15.74
C ALA A 168 -7.06 -21.98 16.17
N LYS A 169 -7.82 -22.56 15.22
CA LYS A 169 -8.72 -23.70 15.51
C LYS A 169 -7.94 -25.00 15.76
N GLU A 170 -6.80 -25.18 15.09
CA GLU A 170 -5.96 -26.37 15.24
C GLU A 170 -5.08 -26.32 16.51
N THR A 171 -4.65 -25.12 16.94
CA THR A 171 -3.77 -24.96 18.11
C THR A 171 -4.53 -24.70 19.43
N GLY A 172 -5.85 -24.51 19.41
CA GLY A 172 -6.67 -24.22 20.61
C GLY A 172 -6.34 -22.92 21.35
N LYS A 173 -5.34 -22.16 20.90
CA LYS A 173 -4.95 -20.86 21.47
C LYS A 173 -5.81 -19.77 20.83
N HIS A 174 -6.72 -19.19 21.64
CA HIS A 174 -7.35 -17.91 21.33
C HIS A 174 -6.27 -16.86 21.12
N THR A 175 -5.96 -16.55 19.86
CA THR A 175 -5.08 -15.45 19.50
C THR A 175 -5.83 -14.13 19.66
N GLY A 176 -5.98 -13.68 20.90
CA GLY A 176 -5.72 -12.27 21.18
C GLY A 176 -4.27 -11.99 20.76
N SER A 177 -4.02 -10.82 20.16
CA SER A 177 -2.74 -10.39 19.56
C SER A 177 -1.51 -11.20 19.99
N VAL A 178 -0.70 -11.68 19.04
CA VAL A 178 0.60 -12.28 19.34
C VAL A 178 1.42 -11.41 20.31
N GLU A 179 1.25 -10.08 20.25
CA GLU A 179 1.84 -9.15 21.24
C GLU A 179 1.22 -9.28 22.63
N SER A 180 -0.11 -9.43 22.76
CA SER A 180 -0.73 -9.70 24.06
C SER A 180 -0.34 -11.06 24.63
N GLY A 181 -0.09 -12.08 23.80
CA GLY A 181 0.38 -13.38 24.27
C GLY A 181 1.84 -13.37 24.72
N VAL A 182 2.70 -12.66 23.98
CA VAL A 182 4.11 -12.48 24.34
C VAL A 182 4.23 -11.60 25.59
N PHE A 183 3.53 -10.46 25.64
CA PHE A 183 3.52 -9.56 26.80
C PHE A 183 2.87 -10.19 28.04
N ALA A 184 1.82 -11.00 27.87
CA ALA A 184 1.24 -11.79 28.97
C ALA A 184 2.19 -12.88 29.47
N SER A 185 2.97 -13.51 28.58
CA SER A 185 4.00 -14.47 29.00
C SER A 185 5.10 -13.77 29.80
N TYR A 186 5.59 -12.62 29.34
CA TYR A 186 6.57 -11.84 30.10
C TYR A 186 6.04 -11.35 31.45
N SER A 187 4.80 -10.84 31.50
CA SER A 187 4.20 -10.39 32.77
C SER A 187 3.92 -11.54 33.74
N SER A 188 3.60 -12.74 33.23
CA SER A 188 3.45 -13.93 34.06
C SER A 188 4.78 -14.42 34.65
N ILE A 189 5.87 -14.37 33.88
CA ILE A 189 7.23 -14.73 34.34
C ILE A 189 7.71 -13.76 35.43
N SER A 190 7.53 -12.45 35.23
CA SER A 190 7.91 -11.48 36.27
C SER A 190 7.08 -11.64 37.55
N ARG A 191 5.82 -12.09 37.44
CA ARG A 191 4.98 -12.30 38.61
C ARG A 191 5.39 -13.53 39.41
N SER A 192 5.79 -14.64 38.74
CA SER A 192 6.30 -15.83 39.44
C SER A 192 7.61 -15.55 40.18
N ASP A 193 8.52 -14.79 39.57
CA ASP A 193 9.80 -14.43 40.20
C ASP A 193 9.60 -13.60 41.48
N ILE A 194 8.59 -12.71 41.50
CA ILE A 194 8.26 -11.90 42.68
C ILE A 194 7.71 -12.78 43.81
N THR A 195 6.77 -13.68 43.51
CA THR A 195 6.22 -14.60 44.52
C THR A 195 7.26 -15.54 45.11
N ASP A 196 8.23 -15.99 44.31
CA ASP A 196 9.32 -16.85 44.79
C ASP A 196 10.31 -16.10 45.69
N LEU A 197 10.43 -14.78 45.52
CA LEU A 197 11.25 -13.92 46.37
C LEU A 197 10.55 -13.61 47.70
N GLU A 198 9.25 -13.31 47.66
CA GLU A 198 8.44 -13.09 48.87
C GLU A 198 8.39 -14.35 49.74
N ALA A 199 8.20 -15.53 49.14
CA ALA A 199 8.20 -16.81 49.86
C ALA A 199 9.54 -17.15 50.52
N LYS A 200 10.66 -16.60 50.04
CA LYS A 200 11.99 -16.78 50.65
C LYS A 200 12.30 -15.77 51.75
N GLN A 201 11.55 -14.67 51.84
CA GLN A 201 11.70 -13.67 52.89
C GLN A 201 10.87 -13.97 54.14
N GLU A 202 9.87 -14.85 54.04
CA GLU A 202 9.03 -15.30 55.16
C GLU A 202 9.57 -16.54 55.90
N VAL A 203 10.78 -17.00 55.59
CA VAL A 203 11.50 -18.09 56.29
C VAL A 203 12.76 -17.53 56.95
#